data_AF-A0A3A6K828-F1
#
_entry.id   AF-A0A3A6K828-F1
#
_cell.length_a   1.000
_cell.length_b   1.000
_cell.length_c   1.000
_cell.angle_alpha   90.00
_cell.angle_beta   90.00
_cell.angle_gamma   90.00
#
_symmetry.space_group_name_H-M   'P 1'
#
loop_
_entity.id
_entity.type
_entity.pdbx_description
1 polymer ?
#
loop_
_entity_poly.entity_id
_entity_poly.type
_entity_poly.pdbx_seq_one_letter_code
_entity_poly.pdbx_strand_id
1 'polypeptide(L)'
;MTELELLQQKHREDAAARREQFKERKRRAHRLIERGAMLESAVKDICPPESLTDKQMEQIIYFAIQNPETIAFIIEKGRENPF
;
A
#
# COMPACT_ATOMS: atom_id res chain seq x y z
N MET A 1 -5.26 29.38 32.03
CA MET A 1 -6.01 28.46 31.15
C MET A 1 -7.35 28.18 31.79
N THR A 2 -8.42 28.74 31.23
CA THR A 2 -9.81 28.48 31.63
C THR A 2 -10.27 27.12 31.08
N GLU A 3 -11.33 26.53 31.64
CA GLU A 3 -11.91 25.27 31.13
C GLU A 3 -12.33 25.37 29.66
N LEU A 4 -12.79 26.55 29.22
CA LEU A 4 -13.17 26.80 27.83
C LEU A 4 -11.97 26.74 26.88
N GLU A 5 -10.82 27.29 27.30
CA GLU A 5 -9.57 27.27 26.52
C GLU A 5 -9.01 25.83 26.41
N LEU A 6 -9.07 25.06 27.50
CA LEU A 6 -8.67 23.65 27.51
C LEU A 6 -9.53 22.81 26.56
N LEU A 7 -10.84 23.05 26.54
CA LEU A 7 -11.77 22.35 25.66
C LEU A 7 -11.51 22.70 24.18
N GLN A 8 -11.30 23.99 23.87
CA GLN A 8 -10.97 24.42 22.51
C GLN A 8 -9.63 23.86 22.02
N GLN A 9 -8.63 23.80 22.89
CA GLN A 9 -7.34 23.21 22.58
C GLN A 9 -7.50 21.72 22.24
N LYS A 10 -8.22 20.96 23.08
CA LYS A 10 -8.51 19.54 22.83
C LYS A 10 -9.21 19.30 21.49
N HIS A 11 -10.20 20.14 21.13
CA HIS A 11 -10.87 20.02 19.84
C HIS A 11 -9.94 20.26 18.64
N ARG A 12 -8.97 21.17 18.75
CA ARG A 12 -7.97 21.41 17.71
C ARG A 12 -7.03 20.22 17.56
N GLU A 13 -6.59 19.65 18.68
CA GLU A 13 -5.76 18.44 18.71
C GLU A 13 -6.49 17.24 18.09
N ASP A 14 -7.75 16.99 18.48
CA ASP A 14 -8.59 15.92 17.92
C ASP A 14 -8.87 16.11 16.42
N ALA A 15 -9.08 17.36 15.98
CA ALA A 15 -9.27 17.68 14.57
C ALA A 15 -7.97 17.46 13.77
N ALA A 16 -6.82 17.84 14.32
CA ALA A 16 -5.52 17.60 13.71
C ALA A 16 -5.23 16.10 13.59
N ALA A 17 -5.47 15.32 14.66
CA ALA A 17 -5.29 13.88 14.66
C ALA A 17 -6.16 13.18 13.61
N ARG A 18 -7.45 13.56 13.51
CA ARG A 18 -8.35 13.02 12.47
C ARG A 18 -7.91 13.35 11.05
N ARG A 19 -7.40 14.56 10.83
CA ARG A 19 -6.87 14.97 9.52
C ARG A 19 -5.65 14.15 9.14
N GLU A 20 -4.74 13.87 10.08
CA GLU A 20 -3.56 13.07 9.79
C GLU A 20 -3.91 11.61 9.50
N GLN A 21 -4.83 11.02 10.27
CA GLN A 21 -5.36 9.68 9.97
C GLN A 21 -6.04 9.61 8.60
N PHE A 22 -6.76 10.66 8.20
CA PHE A 22 -7.37 10.73 6.88
C PHE A 22 -6.31 10.82 5.76
N LYS A 23 -5.28 11.66 5.94
CA LYS A 23 -4.16 11.74 4.99
C LYS A 23 -3.46 10.40 4.85
N GLU A 24 -3.19 9.69 5.94
CA GLU A 24 -2.52 8.39 5.85
C GLU A 24 -3.39 7.35 5.13
N ARG A 25 -4.70 7.31 5.43
CA ARG A 25 -5.63 6.45 4.68
C ARG A 25 -5.63 6.76 3.19
N LYS A 26 -5.63 8.05 2.82
CA LYS A 26 -5.57 8.47 1.41
C LYS A 26 -4.24 8.07 0.75
N ARG A 27 -3.11 8.28 1.43
CA ARG A 27 -1.78 7.87 0.93
C ARG A 27 -1.73 6.35 0.74
N ARG A 28 -2.23 5.58 1.71
CA ARG A 28 -2.30 4.12 1.62
C ARG A 28 -3.17 3.66 0.46
N ALA A 29 -4.38 4.19 0.33
CA ALA A 29 -5.29 3.84 -0.76
C ALA A 29 -4.66 4.13 -2.13
N HIS A 30 -4.02 5.30 -2.28
CA HIS A 30 -3.32 5.67 -3.50
C HIS A 30 -2.20 4.68 -3.84
N ARG A 31 -1.32 4.35 -2.89
CA ARG A 31 -0.26 3.34 -3.08
C ARG A 31 -0.81 1.98 -3.48
N LEU A 32 -1.95 1.55 -2.89
CA LEU A 32 -2.56 0.27 -3.21
C LEU A 32 -3.13 0.25 -4.63
N ILE A 33 -3.78 1.35 -5.07
CA ILE A 33 -4.32 1.48 -6.44
C ILE A 33 -3.18 1.46 -7.46
N GLU A 34 -2.12 2.23 -7.25
CA GLU A 34 -0.99 2.27 -8.18
C GLU A 34 -0.29 0.91 -8.28
N ARG A 35 -0.01 0.27 -7.15
CA ARG A 35 0.62 -1.06 -7.13
C ARG A 35 -0.30 -2.13 -7.74
N GLY A 36 -1.61 -2.05 -7.50
CA GLY A 36 -2.60 -2.92 -8.12
C GLY A 36 -2.63 -2.77 -9.64
N ALA A 37 -2.62 -1.53 -10.15
CA ALA A 37 -2.58 -1.26 -11.58
C ALA A 37 -1.30 -1.78 -12.25
N MET A 38 -0.14 -1.67 -11.57
CA MET A 38 1.11 -2.27 -12.04
C MET A 38 1.01 -3.79 -12.16
N LEU A 39 0.41 -4.45 -11.16
CA LEU A 39 0.21 -5.89 -11.18
C LEU A 39 -0.74 -6.33 -12.30
N GLU A 40 -1.89 -5.66 -12.44
CA GLU A 40 -2.83 -5.95 -13.54
C GLU A 40 -2.17 -5.77 -14.90
N SER A 41 -1.36 -4.72 -15.07
CA SER A 41 -0.61 -4.51 -16.31
C SER A 41 0.39 -5.63 -16.60
N ALA A 42 1.05 -6.18 -15.58
CA ALA A 42 2.02 -7.27 -15.74
C ALA A 42 1.33 -8.61 -16.09
N VAL A 43 0.14 -8.86 -15.54
CA VAL A 43 -0.62 -10.09 -15.78
C VAL A 43 -1.36 -10.05 -17.12
N LYS A 44 -1.73 -8.86 -17.59
CA LYS A 44 -2.50 -8.65 -18.83
C LYS A 44 -1.90 -9.33 -20.06
N ASP A 45 -0.57 -9.42 -20.14
CA ASP A 45 0.12 -10.06 -21.27
C ASP A 45 -0.02 -11.59 -21.27
N ILE A 46 -0.43 -12.19 -20.15
CA ILE A 46 -0.59 -13.63 -19.95
C ILE A 46 -2.07 -14.01 -19.99
N CYS A 47 -2.93 -13.27 -19.26
CA CYS A 47 -4.37 -13.47 -19.25
C CYS A 47 -5.12 -12.17 -18.89
N PRO A 48 -6.41 -12.06 -19.22
CA PRO A 48 -7.22 -10.91 -18.84
C PRO A 48 -7.32 -10.80 -17.30
N PRO A 49 -6.84 -9.73 -16.65
CA PRO A 49 -6.80 -9.63 -15.20
C PRO A 49 -8.18 -9.75 -14.55
N GLU A 50 -9.22 -9.24 -15.21
CA GLU A 50 -10.62 -9.31 -14.79
C GLU A 50 -11.19 -10.74 -14.70
N SER A 51 -10.51 -11.71 -15.33
CA SER A 51 -10.90 -13.13 -15.29
C SER A 51 -10.38 -13.86 -14.05
N LEU A 52 -9.43 -13.25 -13.32
CA LEU A 52 -8.85 -13.83 -12.12
C LEU A 52 -9.66 -13.44 -10.89
N THR A 53 -9.93 -14.42 -10.05
CA THR A 53 -10.42 -14.15 -8.70
C THR A 53 -9.29 -13.62 -7.82
N ASP A 54 -9.64 -12.87 -6.76
CA ASP A 54 -8.68 -12.37 -5.77
C ASP A 54 -7.78 -13.47 -5.21
N LYS A 55 -8.34 -14.67 -4.98
CA LYS A 55 -7.59 -15.83 -4.48
C LYS A 55 -6.58 -16.36 -5.49
N GLN A 56 -6.94 -16.41 -6.78
CA GLN A 56 -6.00 -16.81 -7.83
C GLN A 56 -4.90 -15.77 -7.99
N MET A 57 -5.25 -14.48 -7.94
CA MET A 57 -4.27 -13.40 -7.97
C MET A 57 -3.30 -13.50 -6.79
N GLU A 58 -3.81 -13.74 -5.58
CA GLU A 58 -2.99 -13.98 -4.38
C GLU A 58 -2.02 -15.16 -4.58
N GLN A 59 -2.51 -16.30 -5.08
CA GLN A 59 -1.67 -17.46 -5.37
C GLN A 59 -0.56 -17.16 -6.38
N ILE A 60 -0.88 -16.43 -7.45
CA ILE A 60 0.10 -16.01 -8.46
C ILE A 60 1.17 -15.12 -7.84
N ILE A 61 0.78 -14.11 -7.05
CA ILE A 61 1.71 -13.20 -6.39
C ILE A 61 2.66 -13.97 -5.47
N TYR A 62 2.13 -14.83 -4.60
CA TYR A 62 2.98 -15.60 -3.68
C TYR A 62 3.90 -16.56 -4.41
N PHE A 63 3.39 -17.25 -5.43
CA PHE A 63 4.21 -18.13 -6.26
C PHE A 63 5.36 -17.37 -6.94
N ALA A 64 5.07 -16.19 -7.52
CA ALA A 64 6.07 -15.37 -8.19
C ALA A 64 7.13 -14.82 -7.21
N ILE A 65 6.72 -14.35 -6.03
CA ILE A 65 7.65 -13.81 -5.01
C ILE A 65 8.51 -14.91 -4.38
N GLN A 66 7.97 -16.11 -4.20
CA GLN A 66 8.68 -17.25 -3.62
C GLN A 66 9.63 -17.94 -4.61
N ASN A 67 9.58 -17.57 -5.89
CA ASN A 67 10.53 -18.08 -6.88
C ASN A 67 11.96 -17.65 -6.50
N PRO A 68 12.94 -18.58 -6.46
CA PRO A 68 14.33 -18.27 -6.12
C PRO A 68 14.96 -17.15 -6.94
N GLU A 69 14.62 -17.04 -8.23
CA GLU A 69 15.15 -15.98 -9.10
C GLU A 69 14.61 -14.61 -8.71
N THR A 70 13.31 -14.52 -8.41
CA THR A 70 12.69 -13.30 -7.90
C THR A 70 13.29 -12.89 -6.55
N ILE A 71 13.51 -13.84 -5.65
CA ILE A 71 14.14 -13.59 -4.35
C ILE A 71 15.57 -13.06 -4.54
N ALA A 72 16.35 -13.70 -5.41
CA ALA A 72 17.72 -13.27 -5.72
C ALA A 72 17.73 -11.84 -6.27
N PHE A 73 16.82 -11.53 -7.21
CA PHE A 73 16.65 -10.19 -7.76
C PHE A 73 16.30 -9.15 -6.69
N ILE A 74 15.38 -9.47 -5.77
CA ILE A 74 15.01 -8.57 -4.65
C ILE A 74 16.22 -8.31 -3.75
N ILE A 75 16.98 -9.35 -3.41
CA ILE A 75 18.19 -9.22 -2.57
C ILE A 75 19.24 -8.36 -3.27
N GLU A 76 19.48 -8.58 -4.56
CA GLU A 76 20.41 -7.77 -5.35
C GLU A 76 20.01 -6.30 -5.35
N LYS A 77 18.74 -6.00 -5.64
CA LYS A 77 18.26 -4.61 -5.64
C LYS A 77 18.32 -3.95 -4.26
N GLY A 78 18.08 -4.71 -3.19
CA GLY A 78 18.26 -4.22 -1.83
C GLY A 78 19.71 -3.89 -1.48
N ARG A 79 20.70 -4.50 -2.16
CA ARG A 79 22.13 -4.16 -2.01
C ARG A 79 22.51 -2.91 -2.81
N GLU A 80 21.94 -2.75 -4.01
CA GLU A 80 22.15 -1.55 -4.85
C GLU A 80 21.51 -0.30 -4.21
N ASN A 81 20.33 -0.46 -3.61
CA ASN A 81 19.60 0.61 -2.94
C ASN A 81 18.80 0.03 -1.76
N PRO A 82 19.25 0.25 -0.50
CA PRO A 82 18.54 -0.23 0.67
C PRO A 82 17.11 0.34 0.71
N PHE A 83 16.12 -0.53 0.56
CA PHE A 83 14.69 -0.18 0.66
C PHE A 83 14.27 0.15 2.09
#